data_AF-A0A653EQV8-F1
#
_entry.id   AF-A0A653EQV8-F1
#
_cell.length_a   1.000
_cell.length_b   1.000
_cell.length_c   1.000
_cell.angle_alpha   90.00
_cell.angle_beta   90.00
_cell.angle_gamma   90.00
#
_symmetry.space_group_name_H-M   'P 1'
#
loop_
_entity.id
_entity.type
_entity.pdbx_description
1 polymer ?
#
loop_
_entity_poly.entity_id
_entity_poly.type
_entity_poly.pdbx_seq_one_letter_code
_entity_poly.pdbx_strand_id
1 'polypeptide(L)'
;MTATLALVPLLSVLAGAAITYWLNVRARNRTRIEDIYHDAIAAIAVAAASREFIGQVGPWRGASNDEYDAFTSRMGREGNERYIKAVADARSAIARASAYAPELRRFYAETGGSEFDDALADEIIAAIRQALARRSHSRR
;
A
#
# COMPACT_ATOMS: atom_id res chain seq x y z
N MET A 1 26.15 48.35 -25.18
CA MET A 1 25.49 47.16 -25.78
C MET A 1 26.05 45.81 -25.26
N THR A 2 26.70 45.75 -24.10
CA THR A 2 27.32 44.52 -23.57
C THR A 2 26.52 43.85 -22.45
N ALA A 3 25.70 44.60 -21.70
CA ALA A 3 24.92 44.07 -20.57
C ALA A 3 23.82 43.08 -20.98
N THR A 4 23.20 43.28 -22.15
CA THR A 4 22.14 42.39 -22.69
C THR A 4 22.68 41.04 -23.16
N LEU A 5 23.91 41.00 -23.69
CA LEU A 5 24.54 39.76 -24.18
C LEU A 5 24.97 38.83 -23.04
N ALA A 6 25.30 39.37 -21.86
CA ALA A 6 25.63 38.57 -20.68
C ALA A 6 24.39 38.01 -19.95
N LEU A 7 23.21 38.62 -20.16
CA LEU A 7 21.96 38.24 -19.50
C LEU A 7 21.36 36.95 -20.09
N VAL A 8 21.49 36.79 -21.41
CA VAL A 8 20.95 35.64 -22.18
C VAL A 8 21.49 34.28 -21.70
N PRO A 9 22.81 34.08 -21.54
CA PRO A 9 23.33 32.79 -21.04
C PRO A 9 22.91 32.53 -19.58
N LEU A 10 22.83 33.56 -18.74
CA LEU A 10 22.37 33.45 -17.36
C LEU A 10 20.91 33.00 -17.27
N LEU A 11 20.02 33.59 -18.07
CA LEU A 11 18.62 33.20 -18.17
C LEU A 11 18.46 31.79 -18.75
N SER A 12 19.29 31.40 -19.70
CA SER A 12 19.28 30.07 -20.31
C SER A 12 19.70 28.97 -19.31
N VAL A 13 20.72 29.25 -18.48
CA VAL A 13 21.14 28.35 -17.38
C VAL A 13 20.06 28.22 -16.32
N LEU A 14 19.43 29.34 -15.91
CA LEU A 14 18.33 29.31 -14.94
C LEU A 14 17.10 28.56 -15.47
N ALA A 15 16.76 28.75 -16.75
CA ALA A 15 15.67 28.02 -17.40
C ALA A 15 15.98 26.50 -17.45
N GLY A 16 17.19 26.12 -17.82
CA GLY A 16 17.63 24.72 -17.81
C GLY A 16 17.58 24.10 -16.42
N ALA A 17 18.01 24.83 -15.39
CA ALA A 17 17.95 24.39 -13.99
C ALA A 17 16.50 24.23 -13.50
N ALA A 18 15.62 25.17 -13.83
CA ALA A 18 14.19 25.09 -13.48
C ALA A 18 13.49 23.90 -14.13
N ILE A 19 13.77 23.64 -15.42
CA ILE A 19 13.23 22.47 -16.13
C ILE A 19 13.74 21.17 -15.50
N THR A 20 15.04 21.09 -15.21
CA THR A 20 15.66 19.91 -14.59
C THR A 20 15.10 19.65 -13.19
N TYR A 21 14.94 20.70 -12.39
CA TYR A 21 14.30 20.60 -11.09
C TYR A 21 12.85 20.12 -11.21
N TRP A 22 12.08 20.69 -12.14
CA TRP A 22 10.70 20.28 -12.39
C TRP A 22 10.60 18.80 -12.81
N LEU A 23 11.49 18.35 -13.71
CA LEU A 23 11.58 16.95 -14.12
C LEU A 23 11.95 16.03 -12.96
N ASN A 24 12.90 16.43 -12.10
CA ASN A 24 13.32 15.65 -10.94
C ASN A 24 12.20 15.56 -9.88
N VAL A 25 11.52 16.68 -9.59
CA VAL A 25 10.34 16.69 -8.70
C VAL A 25 9.23 15.82 -9.29
N ARG A 26 8.99 15.90 -10.60
CA ARG A 26 7.99 15.08 -11.29
C ARG A 26 8.35 13.60 -11.25
N ALA A 27 9.63 13.24 -11.40
CA ALA A 27 10.12 11.86 -11.28
C ALA A 27 9.98 11.34 -9.84
N ARG A 28 10.38 12.13 -8.84
CA ARG A 28 10.22 11.76 -7.41
C ARG A 28 8.76 11.60 -7.02
N ASN A 29 7.89 12.51 -7.45
CA ASN A 29 6.44 12.40 -7.21
C ASN A 29 5.83 11.20 -7.95
N ARG A 30 6.41 10.80 -9.09
CA ARG A 30 5.99 9.59 -9.80
C ARG A 30 6.30 8.35 -8.97
N THR A 31 7.56 8.16 -8.57
CA THR A 31 8.00 7.03 -7.75
C THR A 31 7.18 6.96 -6.46
N ARG A 32 7.02 8.08 -5.77
CA ARG A 32 6.25 8.14 -4.52
C ARG A 32 4.81 7.64 -4.64
N ILE A 33 4.12 7.91 -5.75
CA ILE A 33 2.73 7.48 -5.91
C ILE A 33 2.66 6.01 -6.35
N GLU A 34 3.62 5.54 -7.14
CA GLU A 34 3.76 4.11 -7.45
C GLU A 34 4.04 3.32 -6.15
N ASP A 35 4.93 3.81 -5.28
CA ASP A 35 5.22 3.24 -3.97
C ASP A 35 3.96 3.14 -3.09
N ILE A 36 3.12 4.20 -3.05
CA ILE A 36 1.86 4.19 -2.29
C ILE A 36 0.91 3.07 -2.75
N TYR A 37 0.85 2.79 -4.06
CA TYR A 37 0.03 1.70 -4.58
C TYR A 37 0.62 0.32 -4.27
N HIS A 38 1.95 0.18 -4.36
CA HIS A 38 2.62 -1.07 -3.98
C HIS A 38 2.50 -1.37 -2.49
N ASP A 39 2.65 -0.35 -1.63
CA ASP A 39 2.43 -0.45 -0.19
C ASP A 39 0.99 -0.89 0.13
N ALA A 40 0.01 -0.36 -0.60
CA ALA A 40 -1.39 -0.76 -0.42
C ALA A 40 -1.61 -2.24 -0.79
N ILE A 41 -1.05 -2.71 -1.91
CA ILE A 41 -1.11 -4.13 -2.31
C ILE A 41 -0.47 -5.01 -1.24
N ALA A 42 0.71 -4.64 -0.75
CA ALA A 42 1.42 -5.40 0.28
C ALA A 42 0.62 -5.48 1.58
N ALA A 43 0.06 -4.36 2.05
CA ALA A 43 -0.72 -4.32 3.28
C ALA A 43 -1.99 -5.19 3.18
N ILE A 44 -2.68 -5.18 2.03
CA ILE A 44 -3.85 -6.03 1.78
C ILE A 44 -3.48 -7.52 1.78
N ALA A 45 -2.37 -7.88 1.13
CA ALA A 45 -1.90 -9.27 1.11
C ALA A 45 -1.52 -9.78 2.51
N VAL A 46 -0.91 -8.92 3.34
CA VAL A 46 -0.60 -9.26 4.74
C VAL A 46 -1.88 -9.45 5.56
N ALA A 47 -2.89 -8.61 5.35
CA ALA A 47 -4.17 -8.72 6.04
C ALA A 47 -4.92 -10.02 5.68
N ALA A 48 -4.95 -10.40 4.39
CA ALA A 48 -5.53 -11.66 3.93
C ALA A 48 -4.79 -12.88 4.54
N ALA A 49 -3.45 -12.91 4.44
CA ALA A 49 -2.64 -14.00 4.98
C ALA A 49 -2.72 -14.14 6.50
N SER A 50 -2.98 -13.04 7.23
CA SER A 50 -3.07 -13.05 8.69
C SER A 50 -4.30 -13.81 9.21
N ARG A 51 -5.30 -14.09 8.36
CA ARG A 51 -6.50 -14.85 8.71
C ARG A 51 -6.20 -16.34 8.94
N GLU A 52 -5.18 -16.90 8.28
CA GLU A 52 -4.92 -18.35 8.26
C GLU A 52 -4.06 -18.86 9.45
N PHE A 53 -3.93 -18.08 10.53
CA PHE A 53 -2.86 -18.28 11.52
C PHE A 53 -3.04 -19.50 12.46
N ILE A 54 -4.27 -19.91 12.76
CA ILE A 54 -4.54 -20.87 13.86
C ILE A 54 -4.85 -22.29 13.35
N GLY A 55 -5.24 -22.43 12.08
CA GLY A 55 -5.68 -23.72 11.54
C GLY A 55 -4.59 -24.78 11.37
N GLN A 56 -3.31 -24.41 11.49
CA GLN A 56 -2.18 -25.26 11.08
C GLN A 56 -1.42 -25.90 12.26
N VAL A 57 -1.73 -25.57 13.51
CA VAL A 57 -1.04 -26.14 14.67
C VAL A 57 -1.87 -27.27 15.27
N GLY A 58 -1.51 -28.52 14.95
CA GLY A 58 -2.03 -29.70 15.64
C GLY A 58 -1.26 -30.01 16.94
N PRO A 59 -1.78 -30.92 17.80
CA PRO A 59 -1.07 -31.34 19.00
C PRO A 59 0.28 -31.98 18.64
N TRP A 60 1.38 -31.49 19.23
CA TRP A 60 2.70 -32.05 19.00
C TRP A 60 3.00 -33.21 19.94
N ARG A 61 3.92 -34.08 19.53
CA ARG A 61 4.26 -35.29 20.29
C ARG A 61 4.85 -34.91 21.65
N GLY A 62 4.19 -35.33 22.72
CA GLY A 62 4.62 -35.06 24.11
C GLY A 62 3.96 -33.86 24.78
N ALA A 63 3.07 -33.13 24.09
CA ALA A 63 2.24 -32.10 24.73
C ALA A 63 1.16 -32.75 25.60
N SER A 64 0.99 -32.25 26.81
CA SER A 64 -0.27 -32.46 27.55
C SER A 64 -1.39 -31.61 26.92
N ASN A 65 -2.66 -32.00 27.16
CA ASN A 65 -3.81 -31.24 26.68
C ASN A 65 -3.78 -29.79 27.22
N ASP A 66 -3.41 -29.60 28.48
CA ASP A 66 -3.33 -28.27 29.11
C ASP A 66 -2.26 -27.38 28.46
N GLU A 67 -1.11 -27.95 28.09
CA GLU A 67 -0.05 -27.22 27.38
C GLU A 67 -0.47 -26.82 25.96
N TYR A 68 -1.18 -27.72 25.28
CA TYR A 68 -1.72 -27.46 23.95
C TYR A 68 -2.82 -26.38 24.00
N ASP A 69 -3.74 -26.44 24.96
CA ASP A 69 -4.82 -25.46 25.13
C ASP A 69 -4.28 -24.08 25.53
N ALA A 70 -3.27 -24.03 26.42
CA ALA A 70 -2.61 -22.79 26.78
C ALA A 70 -1.84 -22.18 25.60
N PHE A 71 -1.17 -23.01 24.81
CA PHE A 71 -0.43 -22.57 23.62
C PHE A 71 -1.38 -22.02 22.54
N THR A 72 -2.42 -22.77 22.19
CA THR A 72 -3.41 -22.38 21.19
C THR A 72 -4.19 -21.13 21.61
N SER A 73 -4.51 -20.99 22.91
CA SER A 73 -5.14 -19.77 23.44
C SER A 73 -4.22 -18.54 23.34
N ARG A 74 -2.92 -18.69 23.64
CA ARG A 74 -1.94 -17.60 23.51
C ARG A 74 -1.74 -17.22 22.05
N MET A 75 -1.53 -18.20 21.17
CA MET A 75 -1.39 -18.00 19.73
C MET A 75 -2.66 -17.42 19.10
N GLY A 76 -3.83 -17.79 19.60
CA GLY A 76 -5.10 -17.26 19.13
C GLY A 76 -5.26 -15.78 19.43
N ARG A 77 -4.92 -15.35 20.65
CA ARG A 77 -4.93 -13.94 21.03
C ARG A 77 -3.91 -13.12 20.25
N GLU A 78 -2.67 -13.61 20.15
CA GLU A 78 -1.61 -12.91 19.41
C GLU A 78 -1.91 -12.85 17.90
N GLY A 79 -2.44 -13.93 17.34
CA GLY A 79 -2.91 -13.98 15.96
C GLY A 79 -4.04 -12.98 15.69
N ASN A 80 -5.02 -12.89 16.59
CA ASN A 80 -6.12 -11.95 16.46
C ASN A 80 -5.65 -10.48 16.56
N GLU A 81 -4.75 -10.17 17.51
CA GLU A 81 -4.14 -8.84 17.63
C GLU A 81 -3.36 -8.45 16.35
N ARG A 82 -2.59 -9.39 15.80
CA ARG A 82 -1.85 -9.19 14.53
C ARG A 82 -2.80 -9.01 13.36
N TYR A 83 -3.86 -9.80 13.27
CA TYR A 83 -4.89 -9.67 12.23
C TYR A 83 -5.58 -8.30 12.27
N ILE A 84 -6.05 -7.87 13.45
CA ILE A 84 -6.71 -6.55 13.61
C ILE A 84 -5.76 -5.43 13.18
N LYS A 85 -4.49 -5.51 13.57
CA LYS A 85 -3.48 -4.54 13.15
C LYS A 85 -3.27 -4.55 11.64
N ALA A 86 -3.14 -5.73 11.03
CA ALA A 86 -2.95 -5.87 9.59
C ALA A 86 -4.14 -5.30 8.80
N VAL A 87 -5.37 -5.52 9.25
CA VAL A 87 -6.58 -4.93 8.65
C VAL A 87 -6.56 -3.40 8.79
N ALA A 88 -6.19 -2.87 9.97
CA ALA A 88 -6.08 -1.42 10.17
C ALA A 88 -5.01 -0.79 9.25
N ASP A 89 -3.88 -1.47 9.07
CA ASP A 89 -2.80 -1.05 8.17
C ASP A 89 -3.25 -1.08 6.70
N ALA A 90 -3.97 -2.12 6.27
CA ALA A 90 -4.58 -2.21 4.95
C ALA A 90 -5.57 -1.06 4.71
N ARG A 91 -6.44 -0.76 5.68
CA ARG A 91 -7.38 0.39 5.61
C ARG A 91 -6.67 1.71 5.46
N SER A 92 -5.61 1.93 6.24
CA SER A 92 -4.78 3.14 6.17
C SER A 92 -4.12 3.27 4.81
N ALA A 93 -3.60 2.16 4.26
CA ALA A 93 -2.98 2.15 2.95
C ALA A 93 -3.99 2.40 1.81
N ILE A 94 -5.18 1.80 1.88
CA ILE A 94 -6.29 2.08 0.94
C ILE A 94 -6.70 3.55 1.02
N ALA A 95 -6.81 4.13 2.21
CA ALA A 95 -7.13 5.54 2.38
C ALA A 95 -6.09 6.44 1.68
N ARG A 96 -4.79 6.16 1.86
CA ARG A 96 -3.70 6.88 1.18
C ARG A 96 -3.77 6.72 -0.34
N ALA A 97 -4.02 5.51 -0.85
CA ALA A 97 -4.16 5.24 -2.28
C ALA A 97 -5.40 5.94 -2.86
N SER A 98 -6.50 6.01 -2.11
CA SER A 98 -7.76 6.62 -2.53
C SER A 98 -7.68 8.14 -2.78
N ALA A 99 -6.67 8.80 -2.21
CA ALA A 99 -6.37 10.20 -2.51
C ALA A 99 -5.94 10.41 -3.97
N TYR A 100 -5.40 9.37 -4.62
CA TYR A 100 -4.93 9.40 -6.01
C TYR A 100 -5.82 8.61 -6.98
N ALA A 101 -6.67 7.71 -6.46
CA ALA A 101 -7.66 6.93 -7.20
C ALA A 101 -8.98 6.89 -6.41
N PRO A 102 -9.90 7.87 -6.63
CA PRO A 102 -11.13 8.01 -5.86
C PRO A 102 -12.03 6.78 -5.84
N GLU A 103 -11.97 5.96 -6.89
CA GLU A 103 -12.68 4.67 -6.98
C GLU A 103 -12.33 3.70 -5.85
N LEU A 104 -11.16 3.85 -5.22
CA LEU A 104 -10.75 3.01 -4.10
C LEU A 104 -11.48 3.35 -2.79
N ARG A 105 -12.21 4.48 -2.72
CA ARG A 105 -12.92 4.89 -1.50
C ARG A 105 -14.01 3.90 -1.08
N ARG A 106 -14.62 3.19 -2.03
CA ARG A 106 -15.64 2.16 -1.71
C ARG A 106 -15.08 1.09 -0.78
N PHE A 107 -13.84 0.67 -1.04
CA PHE A 107 -13.16 -0.36 -0.27
C PHE A 107 -12.77 0.12 1.14
N TYR A 108 -12.60 1.43 1.35
CA TYR A 108 -12.37 1.98 2.69
C TYR A 108 -13.58 1.79 3.63
N ALA A 109 -14.80 1.88 3.08
CA ALA A 109 -16.03 1.65 3.82
C ALA A 109 -16.27 0.15 4.06
N GLU A 110 -16.07 -0.68 3.04
CA GLU A 110 -16.24 -2.14 3.10
C GLU A 110 -15.31 -2.77 4.14
N THR A 111 -14.02 -2.42 4.10
CA THR A 111 -13.01 -2.88 5.09
C THR A 111 -13.27 -2.42 6.53
N GLY A 112 -14.26 -1.55 6.76
CA GLY A 112 -14.69 -1.12 8.10
C GLY A 112 -15.82 -1.93 8.73
N GLY A 113 -16.50 -2.78 7.97
CA GLY A 113 -17.69 -3.51 8.45
C GLY A 113 -17.88 -4.92 7.88
N SER A 114 -17.24 -5.28 6.76
CA SER A 114 -17.25 -6.64 6.22
C SER A 114 -16.04 -7.44 6.71
N GLU A 115 -16.19 -8.76 6.77
CA GLU A 115 -15.07 -9.67 6.99
C GLU A 115 -14.02 -9.46 5.88
N PHE A 116 -12.75 -9.34 6.27
CA PHE A 116 -11.65 -9.18 5.33
C PHE A 116 -11.26 -10.57 4.82
N ASP A 117 -11.88 -11.00 3.73
CA ASP A 117 -11.62 -12.29 3.10
C ASP A 117 -10.73 -12.17 1.85
N ASP A 118 -10.28 -13.32 1.33
CA ASP A 118 -9.37 -13.37 0.19
C ASP A 118 -10.02 -12.82 -1.08
N ALA A 119 -11.33 -12.99 -1.25
CA ALA A 119 -12.07 -12.49 -2.40
C ALA A 119 -12.10 -10.95 -2.43
N LEU A 120 -12.40 -10.34 -1.28
CA LEU A 120 -12.34 -8.88 -1.11
C LEU A 120 -10.90 -8.38 -1.29
N ALA A 121 -9.91 -9.07 -0.72
CA ALA A 121 -8.51 -8.71 -0.89
C ALA A 121 -8.08 -8.70 -2.37
N ASP A 122 -8.47 -9.74 -3.13
CA ASP A 122 -8.22 -9.84 -4.57
C ASP A 122 -8.92 -8.72 -5.35
N GLU A 123 -10.17 -8.39 -5.00
CA GLU A 123 -10.90 -7.29 -5.64
C GLU A 123 -10.20 -5.95 -5.43
N ILE A 124 -9.74 -5.67 -4.20
CA ILE A 124 -9.03 -4.43 -3.89
C ILE A 124 -7.69 -4.39 -4.63
N ILE A 125 -6.92 -5.49 -4.64
CA ILE A 125 -5.65 -5.58 -5.36
C ILE A 125 -5.86 -5.36 -6.86
N ALA A 126 -6.89 -5.98 -7.44
CA ALA A 126 -7.22 -5.81 -8.86
C ALA A 126 -7.55 -4.34 -9.17
N ALA A 127 -8.34 -3.68 -8.32
CA ALA A 127 -8.67 -2.27 -8.50
C ALA A 127 -7.43 -1.36 -8.39
N ILE A 128 -6.53 -1.62 -7.44
CA ILE A 128 -5.26 -0.87 -7.31
C ILE A 128 -4.38 -1.09 -8.55
N ARG A 129 -4.26 -2.32 -9.04
CA ARG A 129 -3.50 -2.63 -10.27
C ARG A 129 -4.09 -1.92 -11.49
N GLN A 130 -5.41 -1.85 -11.61
CA GLN A 130 -6.06 -1.09 -12.68
C GLN A 130 -5.81 0.42 -12.56
N ALA A 131 -5.81 0.98 -11.35
CA ALA A 131 -5.46 2.39 -11.14
C ALA A 131 -4.01 2.68 -11.54
N LEU A 132 -3.09 1.78 -11.21
CA LEU A 132 -1.68 1.84 -11.63
C LEU A 132 -1.55 1.78 -13.16
N ALA A 133 -2.29 0.87 -13.81
CA ALA A 133 -2.28 0.72 -15.26
C ALA A 133 -2.91 1.91 -16.01
N ARG A 134 -4.01 2.47 -15.51
CA ARG A 134 -4.62 3.69 -16.10
C ARG A 134 -3.67 4.87 -16.03
N ARG A 135 -2.94 5.00 -14.92
CA ARG A 135 -1.91 6.03 -14.76
C ARG A 135 -0.72 5.85 -15.71
N SER A 136 -0.37 4.62 -16.07
CA SER A 136 0.67 4.35 -17.07
C SER A 136 0.18 4.56 -18.50
N HIS A 137 -1.11 4.31 -18.80
CA HIS A 137 -1.72 4.45 -20.12
C HIS A 137 -2.17 5.87 -20.48
N SER A 138 -2.64 6.68 -19.52
CA SER A 138 -2.94 8.12 -19.68
C SER A 138 -1.73 8.97 -20.13
N ARG A 139 -0.58 8.32 -20.36
CA ARG A 139 0.72 8.93 -20.63
C ARG A 139 1.35 8.47 -21.96
N ARG A 140 0.67 7.61 -22.73
CA ARG A 140 0.98 7.37 -24.14
C ARG A 140 0.06 8.22 -24.99
#